data_AF-A0A1G8PTA4-F1
#
_entry.id   AF-A0A1G8PTA4-F1
#
_cell.length_a   1.000
_cell.length_b   1.000
_cell.length_c   1.000
_cell.angle_alpha   90.00
_cell.angle_beta   90.00
_cell.angle_gamma   90.00
#
_symmetry.space_group_name_H-M   'P 1'
#
loop_
_entity.id
_entity.type
_entity.pdbx_description
1 polymer ?
#
loop_
_entity_poly.entity_id
_entity_poly.type
_entity_poly.pdbx_seq_one_letter_code
_entity_poly.pdbx_strand_id
1 'polypeptide(L)'
;MPPIYDWRSRLCNVGQVFLQPGQSDMGGMTLGGFLTENPEPGGRYHLRMSFPPFWKDRARNKDASWTITRLSAGAIMRIPLLPSVQLVSAADLGGTDAGQPWANGEPWANSENWGWRPAAPVAASAARGSASFQADLSEFGQVLVIGDVIGFSQGNLDFAHKVMDISYSAGDVATISVSPPLRRAVTTDDAMQFRPRVMVVCRNAASALVGLTRRNRISLGELQFVEALL
;
A
#
# COMPACT_ATOMS: atom_id res chain seq x y z
N MET A 1 1.59 -12.88 17.38
CA MET A 1 1.66 -12.04 16.16
C MET A 1 2.48 -10.79 16.48
N PRO A 2 3.43 -10.37 15.63
CA PRO A 2 4.17 -9.13 15.84
C PRO A 2 3.21 -7.92 15.90
N PRO A 3 3.51 -6.87 16.69
CA PRO A 3 2.69 -5.66 16.72
C PRO A 3 2.76 -4.95 15.37
N ILE A 4 1.59 -4.56 14.87
CA ILE A 4 1.41 -3.78 13.64
C ILE A 4 1.19 -2.33 14.05
N TYR A 5 1.93 -1.41 13.45
CA TYR A 5 1.82 0.02 13.72
C TYR A 5 1.30 0.76 12.49
N ASP A 6 0.34 1.66 12.67
CA ASP A 6 -0.11 2.52 11.57
C ASP A 6 0.88 3.65 11.30
N TRP A 7 1.03 4.00 10.03
CA TRP A 7 1.81 5.16 9.60
C TRP A 7 1.26 6.45 10.21
N ARG A 8 2.15 7.34 10.65
CA ARG A 8 1.75 8.61 11.26
C ARG A 8 1.28 9.59 10.17
N SER A 9 0.01 9.98 10.22
CA SER A 9 -0.60 10.88 9.23
C SER A 9 0.12 12.23 9.07
N ARG A 10 0.79 12.74 10.12
CA ARG A 10 1.60 13.98 10.03
C ARG A 10 2.89 13.82 9.22
N LEU A 11 3.33 12.59 8.97
CA LEU A 11 4.47 12.31 8.10
C LEU A 11 3.98 12.17 6.66
N CYS A 12 3.52 13.28 6.09
CA CYS A 12 3.14 13.34 4.68
C CYS A 12 4.39 13.21 3.81
N ASN A 13 4.44 12.16 3.01
CA ASN A 13 5.40 11.99 1.92
C ASN A 13 5.00 12.86 0.72
N VAL A 14 6.00 13.27 -0.06
CA VAL A 14 5.82 14.00 -1.33
C VAL A 14 5.81 13.05 -2.53
N GLY A 15 6.30 11.83 -2.35
CA GLY A 15 6.26 10.79 -3.37
C GLY A 15 5.99 9.43 -2.74
N GLN A 16 5.19 8.62 -3.43
CA GLN A 16 4.97 7.22 -3.12
C GLN A 16 5.03 6.43 -4.41
N VAL A 17 5.78 5.33 -4.42
CA VAL A 17 5.84 4.42 -5.57
C VAL A 17 5.71 2.99 -5.06
N PHE A 18 4.67 2.31 -5.51
CA PHE A 18 4.49 0.88 -5.35
C PHE A 18 5.20 0.15 -6.50
N LEU A 19 6.13 -0.73 -6.15
CA LEU A 19 6.96 -1.46 -7.08
C LEU A 19 6.77 -2.96 -6.88
N GLN A 20 6.92 -3.69 -7.96
CA GLN A 20 6.95 -5.14 -7.91
C GLN A 20 8.14 -5.66 -8.73
N PRO A 21 9.30 -5.89 -8.08
CA PRO A 21 10.53 -6.21 -8.79
C PRO A 21 10.58 -7.64 -9.35
N GLY A 22 9.63 -8.52 -9.01
CA GLY A 22 9.57 -9.90 -9.51
C GLY A 22 9.65 -10.94 -8.41
N GLN A 23 10.03 -12.17 -8.76
CA GLN A 23 10.07 -13.34 -7.87
C GLN A 23 11.39 -13.52 -7.11
N SER A 24 12.40 -12.72 -7.42
CA SER A 24 13.68 -12.72 -6.73
C SER A 24 14.04 -11.32 -6.23
N ASP A 25 14.44 -11.26 -4.97
CA ASP A 25 15.18 -10.13 -4.44
C ASP A 25 16.68 -10.44 -4.55
N MET A 26 17.44 -9.57 -5.21
CA MET A 26 18.88 -9.70 -5.37
C MET A 26 19.56 -9.61 -4.00
N GLY A 27 20.29 -10.66 -3.58
CA GLY A 27 20.89 -10.66 -2.25
C GLY A 27 21.83 -11.83 -1.97
N GLY A 28 23.13 -11.58 -2.09
CA GLY A 28 24.20 -12.48 -1.67
C GLY A 28 25.15 -12.84 -2.80
N MET A 29 26.45 -12.66 -2.61
CA MET A 29 27.47 -13.23 -3.48
C MET A 29 28.04 -14.44 -2.76
N THR A 30 27.97 -15.62 -3.37
CA THR A 30 28.66 -16.80 -2.84
C THR A 30 30.18 -16.58 -2.94
N LEU A 31 30.96 -17.29 -2.14
CA LEU A 31 32.44 -17.27 -2.19
C LEU A 31 33.02 -17.58 -3.60
N GLY A 32 32.21 -18.15 -4.51
CA GLY A 32 32.57 -18.41 -5.91
C GLY A 32 32.08 -17.37 -6.93
N GLY A 33 31.52 -16.23 -6.50
CA GLY A 33 31.08 -15.15 -7.40
C GLY A 33 29.69 -15.31 -8.01
N PHE A 34 28.95 -16.36 -7.66
CA PHE A 34 27.53 -16.48 -8.07
C PHE A 34 26.65 -15.55 -7.25
N LEU A 35 25.86 -14.73 -7.94
CA LEU A 35 24.76 -13.99 -7.34
C LEU A 35 23.69 -14.99 -6.90
N THR A 36 23.42 -15.03 -5.61
CA THR A 36 22.31 -15.78 -5.05
C THR A 36 21.10 -14.86 -5.09
N GLU A 37 20.10 -15.25 -5.85
CA GLU A 37 18.75 -14.69 -5.75
C GLU A 37 18.03 -15.50 -4.67
N ASN A 38 17.42 -14.83 -3.70
CA ASN A 38 16.55 -15.53 -2.74
C ASN A 38 15.18 -15.66 -3.40
N PRO A 39 14.77 -16.86 -3.87
CA PRO A 39 13.47 -17.01 -4.51
C PRO A 39 12.41 -16.84 -3.43
N GLU A 40 11.57 -15.83 -3.59
CA GLU A 40 10.40 -15.69 -2.75
C GLU A 40 9.20 -16.16 -3.58
N PRO A 41 8.59 -17.31 -3.24
CA PRO A 41 7.46 -17.84 -4.00
C PRO A 41 6.37 -16.78 -4.18
N GLY A 42 6.15 -16.36 -5.43
CA GLY A 42 5.19 -15.31 -5.79
C GLY A 42 5.70 -13.86 -5.74
N GLY A 43 6.97 -13.64 -5.40
CA GLY A 43 7.58 -12.31 -5.26
C GLY A 43 7.08 -11.53 -4.05
N ARG A 44 7.61 -10.32 -3.83
CA ARG A 44 7.10 -9.33 -2.85
C ARG A 44 6.94 -7.98 -3.52
N TYR A 45 5.98 -7.19 -3.06
CA TYR A 45 5.96 -5.79 -3.43
C TYR A 45 6.91 -4.97 -2.57
N HIS A 46 7.37 -3.88 -3.15
CA HIS A 46 8.22 -2.87 -2.52
C HIS A 46 7.48 -1.54 -2.54
N LEU A 47 7.67 -0.74 -1.50
CA LEU A 47 7.13 0.62 -1.43
C LEU A 47 8.28 1.59 -1.22
N ARG A 48 8.35 2.64 -2.03
CA ARG A 48 9.27 3.76 -1.84
C ARG A 48 8.49 5.00 -1.45
N MET A 49 8.96 5.68 -0.42
CA MET A 49 8.37 6.93 0.05
C MET A 49 9.45 8.00 0.14
N SER A 50 9.19 9.15 -0.47
CA SER A 50 10.08 10.32 -0.42
C SER A 50 9.48 11.40 0.46
N PHE A 51 10.30 12.02 1.31
CA PHE A 51 9.83 13.03 2.28
C PHE A 51 10.53 14.37 2.08
N PRO A 52 9.80 15.49 2.19
CA PRO A 52 10.44 16.79 2.26
C PRO A 52 11.16 16.92 3.62
N PRO A 53 12.24 17.70 3.70
CA PRO A 53 12.79 18.07 4.99
C PRO A 53 11.76 18.93 5.74
N PHE A 54 11.64 18.72 7.04
CA PHE A 54 10.80 19.56 7.90
C PHE A 54 11.64 20.18 9.02
N TRP A 55 11.21 21.39 9.43
CA TRP A 55 11.97 22.26 10.32
C TRP A 55 11.03 22.92 11.32
N LYS A 56 11.46 23.02 12.57
CA LYS A 56 10.74 23.73 13.66
C LYS A 56 9.30 23.28 13.94
N ASP A 57 8.84 22.15 13.42
CA ASP A 57 7.56 21.54 13.78
C ASP A 57 7.75 20.49 14.88
N ARG A 58 7.40 20.86 16.12
CA ARG A 58 7.57 19.97 17.28
C ARG A 58 6.74 18.70 17.18
N ALA A 59 5.50 18.80 16.68
CA ALA A 59 4.60 17.66 16.61
C ALA A 59 5.09 16.65 15.56
N ARG A 60 5.44 17.15 14.37
CA ARG A 60 6.00 16.32 13.30
C ARG A 60 7.37 15.74 13.66
N ASN A 61 8.21 16.50 14.38
CA ASN A 61 9.49 15.99 14.87
C ASN A 61 9.33 14.84 15.88
N LYS A 62 8.31 14.90 16.75
CA LYS A 62 8.00 13.79 17.67
C LYS A 62 7.51 12.56 16.91
N ASP A 63 6.59 12.74 15.96
CA ASP A 63 6.06 11.64 15.16
C ASP A 63 7.16 10.99 14.32
N ALA A 64 8.09 11.79 13.77
CA ALA A 64 9.27 11.31 13.05
C ALA A 64 10.21 10.50 13.94
N SER A 65 10.55 11.04 15.12
CA SER A 65 11.43 10.35 16.09
C SER A 65 10.86 8.99 16.52
N TRP A 66 9.56 8.96 16.84
CA TRP A 66 8.87 7.71 17.15
C TRP A 66 8.87 6.74 15.97
N THR A 67 8.57 7.22 14.76
CA THR A 67 8.52 6.39 13.56
C THR A 67 9.90 5.79 13.28
N ILE A 68 10.96 6.59 13.26
CA ILE A 68 12.34 6.11 13.06
C ILE A 68 12.71 5.03 14.09
N THR A 69 12.34 5.23 15.36
CA THR A 69 12.58 4.23 16.42
C THR A 69 11.90 2.90 16.10
N ARG A 70 10.65 2.93 15.61
CA ARG A 70 9.92 1.73 15.21
C ARG A 70 10.51 1.08 13.96
N LEU A 71 10.87 1.86 12.95
CA LEU A 71 11.52 1.35 11.74
C LEU A 71 12.85 0.67 12.07
N SER A 72 13.65 1.28 12.94
CA SER A 72 14.96 0.75 13.35
C SER A 72 14.85 -0.55 14.16
N ALA A 73 13.71 -0.75 14.83
CA ALA A 73 13.40 -2.00 15.54
C ALA A 73 12.84 -3.10 14.62
N GLY A 74 12.74 -2.87 13.30
CA GLY A 74 12.17 -3.84 12.35
C GLY A 74 10.65 -4.00 12.48
N ALA A 75 9.95 -2.99 13.00
CA ALA A 75 8.51 -3.07 13.20
C ALA A 75 7.75 -3.09 11.86
N ILE A 76 6.58 -3.74 11.86
CA ILE A 76 5.68 -3.78 10.71
C ILE A 76 4.84 -2.50 10.71
N MET A 77 4.91 -1.78 9.60
CA MET A 77 4.16 -0.56 9.37
C MET A 77 3.02 -0.82 8.41
N ARG A 78 1.80 -0.43 8.80
CA ARG A 78 0.65 -0.31 7.90
C ARG A 78 0.64 1.08 7.30
N ILE A 79 0.79 1.16 5.98
CA ILE A 79 0.90 2.41 5.24
C ILE A 79 -0.24 2.49 4.22
N PRO A 80 -1.09 3.54 4.23
CA PRO A 80 -2.05 3.74 3.15
C PRO A 80 -1.35 4.11 1.84
N LEU A 81 -1.83 3.57 0.73
CA LEU A 81 -1.45 4.09 -0.58
C LEU A 81 -2.23 5.37 -0.86
N LEU A 82 -1.49 6.43 -1.13
CA LEU A 82 -2.01 7.75 -1.45
C LEU A 82 -2.40 7.81 -2.93
N PRO A 83 -3.37 8.68 -3.30
CA PRO A 83 -3.73 8.92 -4.69
C PRO A 83 -2.50 9.17 -5.56
N SER A 84 -2.39 8.37 -6.62
CA SER A 84 -1.29 8.43 -7.59
C SER A 84 -1.76 7.79 -8.90
N VAL A 85 -0.94 7.88 -9.94
CA VAL A 85 -1.20 7.21 -11.24
C VAL A 85 -1.28 5.68 -11.15
N GLN A 86 -0.95 5.10 -9.99
CA GLN A 86 -1.02 3.66 -9.75
C GLN A 86 -2.35 3.23 -9.10
N LEU A 87 -3.24 4.17 -8.78
CA LEU A 87 -4.57 3.88 -8.23
C LEU A 87 -5.61 4.40 -9.22
N VAL A 88 -6.73 3.70 -9.31
CA VAL A 88 -7.91 4.17 -10.07
C VAL A 88 -8.28 5.57 -9.61
N SER A 89 -8.53 6.48 -10.56
CA SER A 89 -8.82 7.87 -10.23
C SER A 89 -10.09 7.97 -9.37
N ALA A 90 -10.14 8.97 -8.49
CA ALA A 90 -11.33 9.19 -7.68
C ALA A 90 -12.57 9.51 -8.54
N ALA A 91 -12.37 10.21 -9.66
CA ALA A 91 -13.45 10.60 -10.57
C ALA A 91 -14.10 9.37 -11.23
N ASP A 92 -13.31 8.40 -11.67
CA ASP A 92 -13.82 7.17 -12.28
C ASP A 92 -14.63 6.33 -11.28
N LEU A 93 -14.30 6.44 -9.99
CA LEU A 93 -15.02 5.79 -8.91
C LEU A 93 -16.22 6.63 -8.37
N GLY A 94 -16.54 7.75 -9.01
CA GLY A 94 -17.67 8.61 -8.64
C GLY A 94 -17.42 9.51 -7.42
N GLY A 95 -16.16 9.84 -7.10
CA GLY A 95 -15.83 10.65 -5.94
C GLY A 95 -14.60 11.55 -6.08
N THR A 96 -14.03 11.96 -4.93
CA THR A 96 -12.89 12.88 -4.88
C THR A 96 -11.79 12.40 -3.94
N ASP A 97 -10.54 12.74 -4.25
CA ASP A 97 -9.39 12.43 -3.39
C ASP A 97 -9.39 13.23 -2.07
N ALA A 98 -10.21 14.29 -1.98
CA ALA A 98 -10.43 15.03 -0.74
C ALA A 98 -11.39 14.31 0.22
N GLY A 99 -11.98 13.19 -0.18
CA GLY A 99 -13.03 12.48 0.56
C GLY A 99 -14.44 12.84 0.07
N GLN A 100 -15.44 12.46 0.86
CA GLN A 100 -16.85 12.75 0.56
C GLN A 100 -17.47 13.60 1.69
N PRO A 101 -18.42 14.50 1.40
CA PRO A 101 -19.22 15.10 2.44
C PRO A 101 -20.13 14.06 3.08
N TRP A 102 -20.73 14.39 4.21
CA TRP A 102 -21.83 13.64 4.79
C TRP A 102 -23.03 13.60 3.82
N ALA A 103 -23.98 12.71 4.07
CA ALA A 103 -25.18 12.57 3.21
C ALA A 103 -26.02 13.86 3.11
N ASN A 104 -25.86 14.81 4.04
CA ASN A 104 -26.48 16.13 4.00
C ASN A 104 -25.65 17.19 3.22
N GLY A 105 -24.54 16.78 2.59
CA GLY A 105 -23.65 17.67 1.83
C GLY A 105 -22.62 18.43 2.66
N GLU A 106 -22.62 18.29 3.99
CA GLU A 106 -21.72 19.03 4.88
C GLU A 106 -20.41 18.27 5.16
N PRO A 107 -19.28 18.96 5.36
CA PRO A 107 -18.05 18.36 5.87
C PRO A 107 -18.09 18.17 7.40
N TRP A 108 -16.99 17.69 7.97
CA TRP A 108 -16.72 17.81 9.41
C TRP A 108 -16.61 19.29 9.83
N ALA A 109 -16.68 19.55 11.14
CA ALA A 109 -16.58 20.91 11.69
C ALA A 109 -15.24 21.62 11.39
N ASN A 110 -14.21 20.89 10.98
CA ASN A 110 -12.93 21.42 10.51
C ASN A 110 -12.88 21.64 8.99
N SER A 111 -14.03 21.59 8.31
CA SER A 111 -14.18 21.70 6.85
C SER A 111 -13.53 20.57 6.04
N GLU A 112 -13.13 19.48 6.69
CA GLU A 112 -12.62 18.29 6.00
C GLU A 112 -13.75 17.31 5.73
N ASN A 113 -13.66 16.58 4.62
CA ASN A 113 -14.60 15.53 4.28
C ASN A 113 -14.26 14.23 5.05
N TRP A 114 -15.21 13.29 5.12
CA TRP A 114 -14.91 11.97 5.67
C TRP A 114 -14.10 11.14 4.66
N GLY A 115 -13.23 10.27 5.19
CA GLY A 115 -12.32 9.47 4.39
C GLY A 115 -13.07 8.43 3.54
N TRP A 116 -13.15 8.69 2.25
CA TRP A 116 -13.82 7.80 1.30
C TRP A 116 -12.93 6.62 0.91
N ARG A 117 -13.46 5.40 1.04
CA ARG A 117 -12.76 4.15 0.76
C ARG A 117 -13.62 3.26 -0.16
N PRO A 118 -13.60 3.54 -1.47
CA PRO A 118 -14.35 2.73 -2.43
C PRO A 118 -13.81 1.30 -2.45
N ALA A 119 -14.74 0.35 -2.51
CA ALA A 119 -14.45 -1.07 -2.58
C ALA A 119 -15.51 -1.77 -3.44
N ALA A 120 -15.10 -2.85 -4.10
CA ALA A 120 -15.97 -3.69 -4.92
C ALA A 120 -16.01 -5.12 -4.34
N PRO A 121 -17.18 -5.78 -4.31
CA PRO A 121 -17.28 -7.13 -3.78
C PRO A 121 -16.55 -8.16 -4.65
N VAL A 122 -16.00 -9.18 -4.02
CA VAL A 122 -15.45 -10.34 -4.72
C VAL A 122 -16.60 -11.18 -5.27
N ALA A 123 -16.59 -11.46 -6.57
CA ALA A 123 -17.65 -12.20 -7.25
C ALA A 123 -17.53 -13.72 -7.10
N ALA A 124 -16.31 -14.24 -6.94
CA ALA A 124 -16.05 -15.66 -6.77
C ALA A 124 -14.84 -15.92 -5.86
N SER A 125 -14.92 -16.96 -5.05
CA SER A 125 -13.83 -17.33 -4.15
C SER A 125 -12.56 -17.70 -4.90
N ALA A 126 -11.40 -17.23 -4.44
CA ALA A 126 -10.10 -17.62 -4.96
C ALA A 126 -9.17 -18.06 -3.81
N ALA A 127 -8.42 -19.13 -4.05
CA ALA A 127 -7.53 -19.70 -3.05
C ALA A 127 -6.31 -18.80 -2.79
N ARG A 128 -5.71 -18.99 -1.60
CA ARG A 128 -4.38 -18.45 -1.31
C ARG A 128 -3.39 -18.93 -2.38
N GLY A 129 -2.56 -18.02 -2.88
CA GLY A 129 -1.59 -18.28 -3.94
C GLY A 129 -2.17 -18.23 -5.35
N SER A 130 -3.48 -18.01 -5.51
CA SER A 130 -4.05 -17.74 -6.82
C SER A 130 -3.49 -16.43 -7.39
N ALA A 131 -3.16 -16.43 -8.68
CA ALA A 131 -2.76 -15.25 -9.42
C ALA A 131 -3.96 -14.57 -10.10
N SER A 132 -5.17 -15.07 -9.90
CA SER A 132 -6.39 -14.46 -10.43
C SER A 132 -7.57 -14.60 -9.47
N PHE A 133 -8.51 -13.66 -9.57
CA PHE A 133 -9.79 -13.68 -8.86
C PHE A 133 -10.84 -12.89 -9.66
N GLN A 134 -12.09 -12.92 -9.21
CA GLN A 134 -13.18 -12.17 -9.84
C GLN A 134 -13.76 -11.12 -8.88
N ALA A 135 -14.00 -9.92 -9.38
CA ALA A 135 -14.69 -8.84 -8.66
C ALA A 135 -15.89 -8.36 -9.47
N ASP A 136 -16.96 -7.98 -8.77
CA ASP A 136 -18.12 -7.35 -9.38
C ASP A 136 -17.91 -5.83 -9.38
N LEU A 137 -17.75 -5.26 -10.58
CA LEU A 137 -17.55 -3.83 -10.78
C LEU A 137 -18.80 -3.14 -11.32
N SER A 138 -19.98 -3.76 -11.25
CA SER A 138 -21.23 -3.19 -11.78
C SER A 138 -21.59 -1.80 -11.23
N GLU A 139 -21.17 -1.47 -10.00
CA GLU A 139 -21.36 -0.13 -9.41
C GLU A 139 -20.48 0.95 -10.07
N PHE A 140 -19.29 0.57 -10.54
CA PHE A 140 -18.28 1.50 -11.05
C PHE A 140 -18.14 1.45 -12.58
N GLY A 141 -18.52 0.34 -13.21
CA GLY A 141 -18.19 0.02 -14.60
C GLY A 141 -16.75 -0.44 -14.78
N GLN A 142 -16.25 -0.36 -16.02
CA GLN A 142 -14.94 -0.88 -16.42
C GLN A 142 -13.79 0.08 -16.11
N VAL A 143 -13.67 0.46 -14.84
CA VAL A 143 -12.74 1.50 -14.37
C VAL A 143 -11.33 0.99 -14.09
N LEU A 144 -11.19 -0.32 -13.85
CA LEU A 144 -9.92 -0.92 -13.48
C LEU A 144 -9.09 -1.20 -14.74
N VAL A 145 -7.82 -0.77 -14.74
CA VAL A 145 -6.89 -0.94 -15.85
C VAL A 145 -5.61 -1.67 -15.43
N ILE A 146 -4.89 -2.21 -16.42
CA ILE A 146 -3.59 -2.84 -16.19
C ILE A 146 -2.62 -1.84 -15.58
N GLY A 147 -1.96 -2.25 -14.50
CA GLY A 147 -1.01 -1.43 -13.77
C GLY A 147 -1.57 -0.78 -12.50
N ASP A 148 -2.90 -0.78 -12.31
CA ASP A 148 -3.53 -0.32 -11.07
C ASP A 148 -3.13 -1.19 -9.88
N VAL A 149 -3.17 -0.59 -8.70
CA VAL A 149 -2.92 -1.25 -7.43
C VAL A 149 -4.24 -1.33 -6.65
N ILE A 150 -4.59 -2.55 -6.30
CA ILE A 150 -5.76 -2.90 -5.50
C ILE A 150 -5.29 -3.58 -4.21
N GLY A 151 -6.20 -3.81 -3.28
CA GLY A 151 -5.86 -4.63 -2.11
C GLY A 151 -7.06 -5.18 -1.38
N PHE A 152 -6.80 -5.82 -0.27
CA PHE A 152 -7.80 -6.44 0.58
C PHE A 152 -7.43 -6.22 2.05
N SER A 153 -8.45 -6.21 2.90
CA SER A 153 -8.31 -6.11 4.35
C SER A 153 -9.08 -7.26 4.99
N GLN A 154 -8.36 -8.23 5.54
CA GLN A 154 -8.95 -9.40 6.19
C GLN A 154 -8.54 -9.46 7.66
N GLY A 155 -9.47 -9.13 8.56
CA GLY A 155 -9.19 -8.95 9.98
C GLY A 155 -8.26 -7.75 10.19
N ASN A 156 -7.06 -7.99 10.76
CA ASN A 156 -6.05 -6.96 11.01
C ASN A 156 -4.89 -6.98 10.00
N LEU A 157 -5.07 -7.64 8.85
CA LEU A 157 -4.05 -7.78 7.81
C LEU A 157 -4.50 -7.09 6.52
N ASP A 158 -3.62 -6.26 5.97
CA ASP A 158 -3.83 -5.57 4.70
C ASP A 158 -2.73 -5.99 3.71
N PHE A 159 -3.14 -6.31 2.49
CA PHE A 159 -2.25 -6.71 1.42
C PHE A 159 -2.71 -6.09 0.10
N ALA A 160 -1.74 -5.72 -0.73
CA ALA A 160 -1.99 -5.05 -2.01
C ALA A 160 -1.34 -5.82 -3.16
N HIS A 161 -1.94 -5.65 -4.33
CA HIS A 161 -1.59 -6.34 -5.55
C HIS A 161 -1.66 -5.38 -6.72
N LYS A 162 -0.74 -5.55 -7.66
CA LYS A 162 -0.78 -4.89 -8.95
C LYS A 162 -1.61 -5.72 -9.92
N VAL A 163 -2.47 -5.05 -10.67
CA VAL A 163 -3.25 -5.64 -11.77
C VAL A 163 -2.32 -5.86 -12.96
N MET A 164 -2.21 -7.12 -13.37
CA MET A 164 -1.35 -7.54 -14.48
C MET A 164 -2.14 -7.73 -15.77
N ASP A 165 -3.37 -8.20 -15.66
CA ASP A 165 -4.28 -8.39 -16.78
C ASP A 165 -5.72 -8.31 -16.28
N ILE A 166 -6.64 -7.94 -17.16
CA ILE A 166 -8.05 -7.81 -16.82
C ILE A 166 -8.95 -8.11 -18.03
N SER A 167 -9.99 -8.89 -17.78
CA SER A 167 -11.05 -9.16 -18.75
C SER A 167 -12.41 -9.01 -18.11
N TYR A 168 -13.33 -8.35 -18.80
CA TYR A 168 -14.69 -8.13 -18.33
C TYR A 168 -15.65 -9.11 -19.01
N SER A 169 -16.53 -9.73 -18.21
CA SER A 169 -17.67 -10.49 -18.71
C SER A 169 -18.96 -9.66 -18.64
N ALA A 170 -20.09 -10.23 -19.08
CA ALA A 170 -21.39 -9.57 -18.97
C ALA A 170 -21.68 -9.12 -17.52
N GLY A 171 -22.26 -7.92 -17.36
CA GLY A 171 -22.57 -7.34 -16.06
C GLY A 171 -21.37 -6.71 -15.33
N ASP A 172 -20.29 -6.37 -16.05
CA ASP A 172 -19.08 -5.72 -15.50
C ASP A 172 -18.38 -6.53 -14.38
N VAL A 173 -18.54 -7.85 -14.39
CA VAL A 173 -17.72 -8.74 -13.57
C VAL A 173 -16.33 -8.85 -14.22
N ALA A 174 -15.30 -8.43 -13.48
CA ALA A 174 -13.92 -8.45 -13.92
C ALA A 174 -13.22 -9.72 -13.43
N THR A 175 -12.59 -10.46 -14.35
CA THR A 175 -11.56 -11.45 -14.02
C THR A 175 -10.21 -10.76 -14.06
N ILE A 176 -9.57 -10.69 -12.90
CA ILE A 176 -8.38 -9.86 -12.67
C ILE A 176 -7.20 -10.79 -12.37
N SER A 177 -6.14 -10.66 -13.16
CA SER A 177 -4.85 -11.29 -12.85
C SER A 177 -4.00 -10.34 -12.02
N VAL A 178 -3.41 -10.83 -10.94
CA VAL A 178 -2.70 -10.03 -9.95
C VAL A 178 -1.29 -10.52 -9.70
N SER A 179 -0.44 -9.58 -9.29
CA SER A 179 0.90 -9.86 -8.84
C SER A 179 1.26 -8.92 -7.67
N PRO A 180 1.87 -9.41 -6.56
CA PRO A 180 2.13 -10.83 -6.26
C PRO A 180 0.83 -11.65 -6.15
N PRO A 181 0.86 -12.99 -6.16
CA PRO A 181 -0.33 -13.81 -5.96
C PRO A 181 -1.01 -13.53 -4.61
N LEU A 182 -2.30 -13.88 -4.50
CA LEU A 182 -3.10 -13.63 -3.31
C LEU A 182 -2.45 -14.21 -2.05
N ARG A 183 -2.23 -13.35 -1.04
CA ARG A 183 -1.58 -13.76 0.22
C ARG A 183 -2.46 -14.65 1.09
N ARG A 184 -3.77 -14.53 0.92
CA ARG A 184 -4.81 -15.26 1.64
C ARG A 184 -5.92 -15.62 0.65
N ALA A 185 -6.75 -16.60 1.02
CA ALA A 185 -7.94 -16.89 0.24
C ALA A 185 -8.92 -15.72 0.34
N VAL A 186 -9.57 -15.38 -0.77
CA VAL A 186 -10.66 -14.41 -0.82
C VAL A 186 -11.96 -15.13 -1.13
N THR A 187 -13.05 -14.64 -0.57
CA THR A 187 -14.40 -15.20 -0.66
C THR A 187 -15.37 -14.08 -1.03
N THR A 188 -16.62 -14.41 -1.30
CA THR A 188 -17.67 -13.42 -1.61
C THR A 188 -18.01 -12.50 -0.43
N ASP A 189 -17.53 -12.81 0.78
CA ASP A 189 -17.65 -11.93 1.95
C ASP A 189 -16.55 -10.86 2.00
N ASP A 190 -15.55 -10.96 1.12
CA ASP A 190 -14.45 -10.01 1.01
C ASP A 190 -14.72 -8.94 -0.06
N ALA A 191 -14.04 -7.80 0.08
CA ALA A 191 -14.11 -6.71 -0.87
C ALA A 191 -12.71 -6.27 -1.34
N MET A 192 -12.56 -6.08 -2.64
CA MET A 192 -11.41 -5.46 -3.28
C MET A 192 -11.43 -3.95 -3.03
N GLN A 193 -10.35 -3.41 -2.48
CA GLN A 193 -10.19 -2.01 -2.14
C GLN A 193 -9.41 -1.26 -3.23
N PHE A 194 -9.95 -0.12 -3.69
CA PHE A 194 -9.27 0.79 -4.63
C PHE A 194 -8.34 1.79 -3.94
N ARG A 195 -8.39 1.85 -2.60
CA ARG A 195 -7.51 2.67 -1.75
C ARG A 195 -6.87 1.78 -0.69
N PRO A 196 -6.01 0.83 -1.09
CA PRO A 196 -5.53 -0.19 -0.19
C PRO A 196 -4.51 0.36 0.79
N ARG A 197 -4.29 -0.41 1.86
CA ARG A 197 -3.16 -0.23 2.77
C ARG A 197 -2.18 -1.38 2.54
N VAL A 198 -0.91 -1.11 2.75
CA VAL A 198 0.15 -2.11 2.65
C VAL A 198 0.79 -2.33 4.00
N MET A 199 1.25 -3.55 4.23
CA MET A 199 1.98 -3.93 5.44
C MET A 199 3.41 -4.22 5.08
N VAL A 200 4.33 -3.42 5.64
CA VAL A 200 5.71 -3.40 5.19
C VAL A 200 6.71 -3.25 6.32
N VAL A 201 7.94 -3.70 6.07
CA VAL A 201 9.12 -3.46 6.91
C VAL A 201 10.10 -2.57 6.15
N CYS A 202 10.73 -1.61 6.82
CA CYS A 202 11.70 -0.72 6.20
C CYS A 202 13.05 -1.42 6.01
N ARG A 203 13.55 -1.46 4.76
CA ARG A 203 14.85 -2.06 4.40
C ARG A 203 16.02 -1.13 4.73
N ASN A 204 15.82 0.18 4.68
CA ASN A 204 16.88 1.17 4.84
C ASN A 204 16.72 2.05 6.10
N ALA A 205 16.18 1.52 7.19
CA ALA A 205 15.89 2.30 8.41
C ALA A 205 17.09 3.08 8.98
N ALA A 206 18.32 2.58 8.77
CA ALA A 206 19.55 3.27 9.16
C ALA A 206 19.72 4.65 8.50
N SER A 207 19.26 4.84 7.26
CA SER A 207 19.32 6.15 6.60
C SER A 207 18.43 7.18 7.30
N ALA A 208 17.28 6.75 7.81
CA ALA A 208 16.33 7.58 8.55
C ALA A 208 16.91 8.06 9.89
N LEU A 209 17.69 7.20 10.57
CA LEU A 209 18.38 7.55 11.83
C LEU A 209 19.38 8.70 11.66
N VAL A 210 20.15 8.70 10.57
CA VAL A 210 21.08 9.80 10.26
C VAL A 210 20.33 11.14 10.18
N GLY A 211 19.11 11.12 9.62
CA GLY A 211 18.23 12.27 9.51
C GLY A 211 17.79 12.89 10.83
N LEU A 212 17.78 12.15 11.94
CA LEU A 212 17.35 12.62 13.26
C LEU A 212 18.43 13.47 13.97
N THR A 213 19.71 13.28 13.64
CA THR A 213 20.84 13.82 14.41
C THR A 213 20.98 15.36 14.36
N ARG A 214 20.26 16.03 13.44
CA ARG A 214 20.35 17.48 13.23
C ARG A 214 19.30 18.25 14.03
N ARG A 215 19.54 18.51 15.33
CA ARG A 215 18.74 19.37 16.26
C ARG A 215 17.26 19.58 15.88
N ASN A 216 16.98 20.54 14.99
CA ASN A 216 15.62 20.95 14.60
C ASN A 216 15.25 20.69 13.12
N ARG A 217 16.16 20.07 12.33
CA ARG A 217 15.94 19.66 10.93
C ARG A 217 15.92 18.15 10.88
N ILE A 218 14.78 17.57 10.55
CA ILE A 218 14.72 16.15 10.26
C ILE A 218 14.54 15.98 8.75
N SER A 219 15.34 15.09 8.17
CA SER A 219 15.26 14.72 6.77
C SER A 219 15.28 13.20 6.68
N LEU A 220 14.12 12.61 6.40
CA LEU A 220 14.00 11.15 6.25
C LEU A 220 14.54 10.66 4.90
N GLY A 221 14.70 11.56 3.93
CA GLY A 221 15.12 11.23 2.57
C GLY A 221 14.11 10.31 1.88
N GLU A 222 14.62 9.27 1.23
CA GLU A 222 13.81 8.18 0.68
C GLU A 222 13.84 6.98 1.65
N LEU A 223 12.65 6.51 2.03
CA LEU A 223 12.47 5.26 2.76
C LEU A 223 12.03 4.17 1.80
N GLN A 224 12.69 3.03 1.90
CA GLN A 224 12.44 1.84 1.10
C GLN A 224 11.87 0.75 2.00
N PHE A 225 10.77 0.17 1.54
CA PHE A 225 10.00 -0.79 2.29
C PHE A 225 9.77 -2.03 1.44
N VAL A 226 9.70 -3.18 2.11
CA VAL A 226 9.34 -4.47 1.52
C VAL A 226 8.14 -5.04 2.24
N GLU A 227 7.28 -5.75 1.53
CA GLU A 227 6.15 -6.47 2.09
C GLU A 227 6.53 -7.34 3.32
N ALA A 228 5.70 -7.24 4.36
CA ALA A 228 5.75 -8.11 5.52
C ALA A 228 4.86 -9.33 5.26
N LEU A 229 5.48 -10.51 5.09
CA LEU A 229 4.74 -11.77 4.98
C LEU A 229 4.29 -12.23 6.38
N LEU A 230 2.99 -12.31 6.58
CA LEU A 230 2.34 -12.71 7.85
C LEU A 230 1.40 -13.90 7.65
#